data_AF-A0A925HGC6-F1
#
_entry.id   AF-A0A925HGC6-F1
#
_cell.length_a   1.000
_cell.length_b   1.000
_cell.length_c   1.000
_cell.angle_alpha   90.00
_cell.angle_beta   90.00
_cell.angle_gamma   90.00
#
_symmetry.space_group_name_H-M   'P 1'
#
loop_
_entity.id
_entity.type
_entity.pdbx_description
1 polymer ?
#
loop_
_entity_poly.entity_id
_entity_poly.type
_entity_poly.pdbx_seq_one_letter_code
_entity_poly.pdbx_strand_id
1 'polypeptide(L)' 'MRFAHKRYYIEQYIKCGCCGVLVYDAGIEATAPDGTARLFCSNWCRDWTALRDEGAELRLPLPREDGPA' A
#
# COMPACT_ATOMS: atom_id res chain seq x y z
N MET A 1 -8.81 0.53 9.61
CA MET A 1 -9.19 0.66 11.02
C MET A 1 -10.45 1.52 11.10
N ARG A 2 -11.38 1.21 12.00
CA ARG A 2 -12.43 2.16 12.38
C ARG A 2 -11.88 2.87 13.62
N PHE A 3 -11.80 4.19 13.62
CA PHE A 3 -11.50 4.91 14.85
C PHE A 3 -12.66 4.69 15.81
N ALA A 4 -12.38 4.30 17.06
CA ALA A 4 -13.35 4.49 18.12
C ALA A 4 -13.75 5.98 18.14
N HIS A 5 -15.01 6.28 18.49
CA HIS A 5 -15.56 7.64 18.48
C HIS A 5 -14.67 8.71 19.17
N LYS A 6 -13.76 8.29 20.06
CA LYS A 6 -12.85 9.16 20.82
C LYS A 6 -11.40 9.23 20.27
N ARG A 7 -11.03 8.52 19.20
CA ARG A 7 -9.71 8.53 18.53
C ARG A 7 -8.47 8.16 19.37
N TYR A 8 -8.64 7.53 20.53
CA TYR A 8 -7.52 7.21 21.45
C TYR A 8 -6.91 5.81 21.27
N TYR A 9 -7.46 4.92 20.42
CA TYR A 9 -7.00 3.54 20.29
C TYR A 9 -7.14 2.99 18.86
N ILE A 10 -6.25 2.05 18.51
CA ILE A 10 -6.28 1.28 17.27
C ILE A 10 -7.13 0.01 17.50
N GLU A 11 -8.24 -0.12 16.77
CA GLU A 11 -9.14 -1.29 16.92
C GLU A 11 -8.64 -2.53 16.16
N GLN A 12 -7.90 -2.36 15.07
CA GLN A 12 -7.43 -3.46 14.22
C GLN A 12 -6.06 -3.19 13.63
N TYR A 13 -5.11 -4.11 13.77
CA TYR A 13 -3.74 -3.94 13.29
C TYR A 13 -3.58 -4.40 11.83
N ILE A 14 -4.18 -3.67 10.89
CA ILE A 14 -4.12 -3.99 9.47
C ILE A 14 -2.97 -3.23 8.81
N LYS A 15 -2.06 -3.96 8.15
CA LYS A 15 -0.96 -3.39 7.38
C LYS A 15 -1.30 -3.28 5.90
N CYS A 16 -0.78 -2.25 5.26
CA CYS A 16 -0.82 -2.11 3.81
C CYS A 16 -0.06 -3.27 3.14
N GLY A 17 -0.69 -3.92 2.16
CA GLY A 17 -0.09 -5.00 1.37
C GLY A 17 1.06 -4.58 0.44
N CYS A 18 1.40 -3.28 0.38
CA CYS A 18 2.51 -2.74 -0.39
C CYS A 18 3.65 -2.25 0.51
N CYS A 19 3.41 -1.25 1.35
CA CYS A 19 4.45 -0.53 2.09
C CYS A 19 4.50 -0.86 3.59
N GLY A 20 3.59 -1.69 4.08
CA GLY A 20 3.59 -2.17 5.47
C GLY A 20 3.10 -1.16 6.53
N VAL A 21 2.79 0.08 6.15
CA VAL A 21 2.20 1.07 7.07
C VAL A 21 0.82 0.62 7.56
N LEU A 22 0.42 1.11 8.73
CA LEU A 22 -0.89 0.82 9.28
C LEU A 22 -2.01 1.57 8.55
N VAL A 23 -3.11 0.86 8.29
CA VAL A 23 -4.28 1.41 7.60
C VAL A 23 -5.31 1.90 8.63
N TYR A 24 -5.35 3.22 8.84
CA TYR A 24 -6.15 3.87 9.89
C TYR A 24 -7.64 4.08 9.56
N ASP A 25 -8.03 4.00 8.29
CA ASP A 25 -9.43 4.14 7.86
C ASP A 25 -9.90 2.87 7.13
N ALA A 26 -10.96 2.94 6.34
CA ALA A 26 -11.45 1.81 5.54
C ALA A 26 -10.35 1.19 4.66
N GLY A 27 -9.38 1.99 4.21
CA GLY A 27 -8.34 1.55 3.28
C GLY A 27 -8.89 1.38 1.86
N ILE A 28 -8.04 0.89 0.97
CA ILE A 28 -8.41 0.53 -0.40
C ILE A 28 -8.30 -0.98 -0.53
N GLU A 29 -9.43 -1.64 -0.77
CA GLU A 29 -9.51 -3.09 -0.94
C GLU A 29 -9.08 -3.51 -2.34
N ALA A 30 -8.38 -4.64 -2.44
CA ALA A 30 -8.18 -5.36 -3.69
C ALA A 30 -8.00 -6.86 -3.42
N THR A 31 -8.09 -7.66 -4.48
CA THR A 31 -7.85 -9.10 -4.43
C THR A 31 -6.57 -9.42 -5.19
N ALA A 32 -5.68 -10.17 -4.56
CA ALA A 32 -4.45 -10.67 -5.16
C ALA A 32 -4.73 -11.71 -6.26
N PRO A 33 -3.76 -11.99 -7.15
CA PRO A 33 -3.91 -13.05 -8.16
C PRO A 33 -4.17 -14.44 -7.58
N ASP A 34 -3.70 -14.71 -6.36
CA ASP A 34 -3.94 -15.96 -5.63
C ASP A 34 -5.30 -16.00 -4.89
N GLY A 35 -6.13 -14.97 -5.05
CA GLY A 35 -7.43 -14.82 -4.38
C GLY A 35 -7.36 -14.22 -2.98
N THR A 36 -6.17 -13.91 -2.46
CA THR A 36 -6.02 -13.32 -1.12
C THR A 36 -6.52 -11.88 -1.09
N ALA A 37 -7.35 -11.54 -0.10
CA ALA A 37 -7.76 -10.16 0.14
C ALA A 37 -6.58 -9.29 0.61
N ARG A 38 -6.42 -8.10 0.02
CA ARG A 38 -5.39 -7.12 0.36
C ARG A 38 -6.02 -5.76 0.65
N LEU A 39 -5.37 -5.01 1.54
CA LEU A 39 -5.75 -3.64 1.87
C LEU A 39 -4.57 -2.68 1.66
N PHE A 40 -4.83 -1.48 1.15
CA PHE A 40 -3.80 -0.49 0.85
C PHE A 40 -4.08 0.86 1.53
N CYS A 41 -3.00 1.58 1.86
CA CYS A 41 -3.08 2.90 2.47
C CYS A 41 -3.29 4.03 1.43
N SER A 42 -3.04 3.76 0.14
CA SER A 42 -3.15 4.74 -0.94
C SER A 42 -3.37 4.05 -2.29
N ASN A 43 -3.91 4.79 -3.27
CA ASN A 43 -4.06 4.30 -4.64
C ASN A 43 -2.70 3.92 -5.24
N TRP A 44 -1.66 4.72 -4.97
CA TRP A 44 -0.31 4.42 -5.42
C TRP A 44 0.18 3.04 -4.94
N CYS A 45 -0.03 2.72 -3.66
CA CYS A 45 0.32 1.41 -3.13
C CYS A 45 -0.45 0.25 -3.79
N ARG A 46 -1.73 0.44 -4.11
CA ARG A 46 -2.53 -0.55 -4.84
C ARG A 46 -1.99 -0.74 -6.26
N ASP A 47 -1.84 0.35 -7.00
CA ASP A 47 -1.48 0.34 -8.42
C ASP A 47 -0.05 -0.17 -8.63
N TRP A 48 0.89 0.25 -7.77
CA TRP A 48 2.25 -0.28 -7.76
C TRP A 48 2.31 -1.79 -7.50
N THR A 49 1.47 -2.27 -6.58
CA THR A 49 1.38 -3.71 -6.29
C THR A 49 0.77 -4.47 -7.48
N ALA A 50 -0.25 -3.92 -8.14
CA ALA A 50 -0.85 -4.53 -9.33
C ALA A 50 0.17 -4.66 -10.47
N LEU A 51 0.94 -3.60 -10.75
CA LEU A 51 2.01 -3.64 -11.74
C LEU A 51 3.09 -4.69 -11.40
N ARG A 52 3.44 -4.83 -10.11
CA ARG A 52 4.38 -5.87 -9.65
C ARG A 52 3.83 -7.27 -9.92
N ASP A 53 2.55 -7.48 -9.61
CA ASP A 53 1.88 -8.77 -9.78
C ASP A 53 1.70 -9.14 -11.26
N GLU A 54 1.57 -8.14 -12.14
CA GLU A 54 1.59 -8.28 -13.60
C GLU A 54 3.01 -8.54 -14.17
N GLY A 55 4.05 -8.48 -13.33
CA GLY A 55 5.44 -8.69 -13.72
C GLY A 55 6.10 -7.49 -14.40
N ALA A 56 5.58 -6.27 -14.20
CA ALA A 56 6.20 -5.06 -14.74
C ALA A 56 7.62 -4.85 -14.19
N GLU A 57 8.54 -4.36 -15.04
CA GLU A 57 9.85 -3.91 -14.58
C GLU A 57 9.69 -2.57 -13.84
N LEU A 58 9.49 -2.67 -12.53
CA LEU A 58 9.27 -1.53 -11.66
C LEU A 58 10.59 -0.86 -11.32
N ARG A 59 10.81 0.34 -11.86
CA ARG A 59 11.91 1.21 -11.44
C ARG A 59 11.36 2.34 -10.60
N LEU A 60 11.87 2.46 -9.38
CA LEU A 60 11.66 3.66 -8.59
C LEU A 60 12.33 4.83 -9.34
N PRO A 61 11.72 6.03 -9.33
CA PRO A 61 12.38 7.24 -9.78
C PRO A 61 13.44 7.64 -8.74
N LEU A 62 14.48 6.82 -8.63
CA LEU A 62 15.70 7.23 -7.95
C LEU A 62 16.31 8.37 -8.78
N PRO A 63 16.92 9.38 -8.14
CA PRO A 63 17.73 10.35 -8.85
C PRO A 63 18.66 9.58 -9.80
N ARG A 64 18.71 9.99 -11.08
CA ARG A 64 19.67 9.43 -12.02
C ARG A 64 21.07 9.58 -11.41
N GLU A 65 21.92 8.57 -11.57
CA GLU A 65 23.34 8.69 -11.21
C GLU A 65 24.05 9.78 -12.05
N ASP A 66 23.39 10.20 -13.13
CA ASP A 66 23.77 11.21 -14.12
C ASP A 66 23.12 12.59 -13.86
N GLY A 67 22.91 12.96 -12.59
CA GLY A 67 22.78 14.38 -12.20
C GLY A 67 24.15 15.08 -12.30
N PRO A 68 24.24 16.38 -12.65
CA PRO A 68 25.54 17.06 -12.68
C PRO A 68 26.15 17.05 -11.27
N ALA A 69 27.45 16.80 -11.22
CA ALA A 69 28.28 16.86 -10.02
C ALA A 69 28.18 18.22 -9.30
#